data_AF-A0A356B1M0-F1
#
_entry.id   AF-A0A356B1M0-F1
#
_cell.length_a   1.000
_cell.length_b   1.000
_cell.length_c   1.000
_cell.angle_alpha   90.00
_cell.angle_beta   90.00
_cell.angle_gamma   90.00
#
_symmetry.space_group_name_H-M   'P 1'
#
loop_
_entity.id
_entity.type
_entity.pdbx_description
1 polymer ?
#
loop_
_entity_poly.entity_id
_entity_poly.type
_entity_poly.pdbx_seq_one_letter_code
_entity_poly.pdbx_strand_id
1 'polypeptide(L)' 'MGNRGLDLQVGFLHKERPGRPSLALDLMEELRPYLVERLTLSFINDHQVEAKGFIAKESGGIIMTDEMRKVNITSW' A
#
# COMPACT_ATOMS: atom_id res chain seq x y z
N MET A 1 1.06 -19.90 4.55
CA MET A 1 -0.31 -20.10 4.03
C MET A 1 -0.24 -20.02 2.51
N GLY A 2 -0.52 -21.10 1.78
CA GLY A 2 -0.38 -21.19 0.32
C GLY A 2 -1.54 -20.54 -0.45
N ASN A 3 -1.34 -20.25 -1.74
CA ASN A 3 -2.22 -19.44 -2.60
C ASN A 3 -3.64 -19.99 -2.87
N ARG A 4 -4.12 -20.99 -2.13
CA ARG A 4 -5.42 -21.68 -2.33
C ARG A 4 -5.73 -22.07 -3.79
N GLY A 5 -4.70 -22.30 -4.62
CA GLY A 5 -4.82 -22.68 -6.03
C GLY A 5 -4.82 -21.53 -7.04
N LEU A 6 -4.61 -20.27 -6.60
CA LEU A 6 -4.63 -19.08 -7.46
C LEU A 6 -3.21 -18.62 -7.85
N ASP A 7 -2.88 -18.64 -9.14
CA ASP A 7 -1.61 -18.07 -9.62
C ASP A 7 -1.65 -16.53 -9.52
N LEU A 8 -0.78 -15.97 -8.68
CA LEU A 8 -0.74 -14.54 -8.42
C LEU A 8 -0.31 -13.71 -9.63
N GLN A 9 0.31 -14.33 -10.65
CA GLN A 9 0.80 -13.64 -11.84
C GLN A 9 -0.27 -13.47 -12.93
N VAL A 10 -1.35 -14.25 -12.86
CA VAL A 10 -2.44 -14.32 -13.85
C VAL A 10 -3.59 -13.40 -13.42
N GLY A 11 -3.54 -12.15 -13.87
CA GLY A 11 -4.58 -11.14 -13.62
C GLY A 11 -5.61 -11.10 -14.75
N PHE A 12 -6.84 -10.69 -14.43
CA PHE A 12 -7.90 -10.46 -15.41
C PHE A 12 -7.89 -9.03 -15.96
N LEU A 13 -7.56 -8.04 -15.12
CA LEU A 13 -7.53 -6.61 -15.49
C LEU A 13 -6.10 -6.15 -15.82
N HIS A 14 -5.14 -6.49 -14.96
CA HIS A 14 -3.75 -6.18 -15.20
C HIS A 14 -3.13 -7.10 -16.25
N LYS A 15 -2.57 -6.50 -17.31
CA LYS A 15 -1.80 -7.24 -18.32
C LYS A 15 -0.68 -8.03 -17.64
N GLU A 16 -0.68 -9.34 -17.89
CA GLU A 16 0.33 -10.25 -17.41
C GLU A 16 1.73 -9.78 -17.84
N ARG A 17 2.62 -9.69 -16.85
CA ARG A 17 4.04 -9.47 -17.05
C ARG A 17 4.78 -10.41 -16.11
N PRO A 18 5.77 -11.19 -16.60
CA PRO A 18 6.55 -12.07 -15.74
C PRO A 18 7.12 -11.29 -14.54
N GLY A 19 6.91 -11.79 -13.32
CA GLY A 19 7.35 -11.15 -12.08
C GLY A 19 6.43 -10.05 -11.53
N ARG A 20 5.33 -9.69 -12.21
CA ARG A 20 4.28 -8.81 -11.67
C ARG A 20 3.15 -9.69 -11.10
N PRO A 21 2.76 -9.52 -9.82
CA PRO A 21 1.65 -10.25 -9.25
C PRO A 21 0.30 -9.65 -9.69
N SER A 22 -0.03 -9.82 -10.97
CA SER A 22 -1.17 -9.17 -11.64
C SER A 22 -2.51 -9.46 -10.95
N LEU A 23 -2.76 -10.70 -10.49
CA LEU A 23 -3.98 -11.06 -9.77
C LEU A 23 -4.06 -10.38 -8.40
N ALA A 24 -2.93 -10.29 -7.69
CA ALA A 24 -2.90 -9.61 -6.40
C ALA A 24 -3.21 -8.12 -6.57
N LEU A 25 -2.74 -7.51 -7.67
CA LEU A 25 -3.05 -6.11 -7.98
C LEU A 25 -4.52 -5.92 -8.32
N ASP A 26 -5.14 -6.81 -9.11
CA ASP A 26 -6.57 -6.77 -9.40
C ASP A 26 -7.41 -6.82 -8.10
N LEU A 27 -7.09 -7.75 -7.19
CA LEU A 27 -7.78 -7.86 -5.90
C LEU A 27 -7.59 -6.61 -5.03
N MET A 28 -6.39 -6.02 -5.05
CA MET A 28 -6.11 -4.80 -4.31
C MET A 28 -6.82 -3.56 -4.86
N GLU A 29 -7.26 -3.56 -6.12
CA GLU A 29 -8.05 -2.44 -6.66
C GLU A 29 -9.41 -2.34 -5.99
N GLU A 30 -10.14 -3.45 -5.91
CA GLU A 30 -11.47 -3.51 -5.28
C GLU A 30 -11.40 -3.28 -3.76
N LEU A 31 -10.33 -3.77 -3.12
CA LEU A 31 -10.15 -3.63 -1.68
C LEU A 31 -9.53 -2.30 -1.26
N ARG A 32 -9.01 -1.50 -2.20
CA ARG A 32 -8.28 -0.27 -1.89
C ARG A 32 -9.10 0.64 -0.98
N PRO A 33 -10.31 1.10 -1.39
CA PRO A 33 -11.05 2.12 -0.65
C PRO A 33 -11.34 1.72 0.80
N TYR A 34 -11.56 0.43 1.02
CA TYR A 34 -11.91 -0.10 2.33
C TYR A 34 -10.70 -0.25 3.25
N LEU A 35 -9.55 -0.68 2.72
CA LEU A 35 -8.36 -0.97 3.52
C LEU A 35 -7.41 0.23 3.60
N VAL A 36 -7.04 0.80 2.46
CA VAL A 36 -5.97 1.82 2.37
C VAL A 36 -6.51 3.22 2.66
N GLU A 37 -7.57 3.63 1.98
CA GLU A 37 -8.14 4.97 2.10
C GLU A 37 -8.72 5.19 3.50
N ARG A 38 -9.41 4.18 4.06
CA ARG A 38 -9.90 4.25 5.43
C ARG A 38 -8.77 4.44 6.44
N LEU A 39 -7.70 3.65 6.36
CA LEU A 39 -6.55 3.79 7.27
C LEU A 39 -5.91 5.18 7.12
N THR A 40 -5.76 5.65 5.89
CA THR A 40 -5.19 6.97 5.58
C THR A 40 -6.03 8.09 6.20
N LEU A 41 -7.36 8.01 6.10
CA LEU A 41 -8.27 8.97 6.71
C LEU A 41 -8.21 8.91 8.24
N SER A 42 -8.12 7.72 8.84
CA SER A 42 -7.94 7.60 10.30
C SER A 42 -6.66 8.30 10.77
N PHE A 43 -5.54 8.11 10.07
CA PHE A 43 -4.30 8.80 10.43
C PHE A 43 -4.41 10.32 10.39
N ILE A 44 -5.13 10.86 9.40
CA ILE A 44 -5.35 12.30 9.26
C ILE A 44 -6.26 12.81 10.38
N ASN A 45 -7.39 12.13 10.61
CA ASN A 45 -8.39 12.53 11.59
C ASN A 45 -7.87 12.44 13.03
N ASP A 46 -7.05 11.43 13.32
CA ASP A 46 -6.48 11.20 14.65
C ASP A 46 -5.14 11.92 14.85
N HIS A 47 -4.70 12.75 13.90
CA HIS A 47 -3.43 13.49 13.92
C HIS A 47 -2.19 12.60 14.15
N GLN A 48 -2.22 11.35 13.67
CA GLN A 48 -1.12 10.39 13.83
C GLN A 48 0.01 10.60 12.80
N VAL A 49 -0.22 11.45 11.79
CA VAL A 49 0.76 11.82 10.78
C VAL A 49 1.11 13.31 10.91
N GLU A 50 2.41 13.60 10.86
CA GLU A 50 2.95 14.97 10.86
C GLU A 50 4.04 15.09 9.80
N ALA A 51 4.31 16.31 9.32
CA ALA A 51 5.33 16.58 8.31
C ALA A 51 6.73 16.03 8.68
N LYS A 52 7.07 16.02 9.99
CA LYS A 52 8.34 15.47 10.51
C LYS A 52 8.53 13.97 10.24
N GLY A 53 7.44 13.24 9.99
CA GLY A 53 7.46 11.81 9.64
C GLY A 53 7.83 11.54 8.18
N PHE A 54 8.14 12.59 7.41
CA PHE A 54 8.42 12.50 5.99
C PHE A 54 9.71 13.23 5.61
N ILE A 55 10.40 12.71 4.60
CA ILE A 55 11.64 13.25 4.05
C ILE A 55 11.41 13.59 2.58
N ALA A 56 11.63 14.86 2.23
CA ALA A 56 11.67 15.28 0.84
C ALA A 56 13.03 14.91 0.24
N LYS A 57 13.01 14.21 -0.90
CA LYS A 57 14.19 13.90 -1.70
C LYS A 57 14.46 15.01 -2.71
N GLU A 58 15.71 15.17 -3.09
CA GLU A 58 16.14 16.10 -4.13
C GLU A 58 15.47 15.82 -5.49
N SER A 59 15.07 14.56 -5.73
CA SER A 59 14.28 14.15 -6.89
C SER A 59 12.82 14.60 -6.87
N GLY A 60 12.37 15.31 -5.81
CA GLY A 60 10.99 15.74 -5.62
C GLY A 60 10.07 14.69 -4.97
N GLY A 61 10.56 13.47 -4.72
CA GLY A 61 9.79 12.44 -4.03
C GLY A 61 9.68 12.68 -2.53
N ILE A 62 8.54 12.33 -1.92
CA ILE A 62 8.36 12.30 -0.47
C ILE A 62 8.39 10.86 0.00
N ILE A 63 9.23 10.55 0.99
CA ILE A 63 9.30 9.21 1.60
C ILE A 63 8.99 9.29 3.09
N MET A 64 8.42 8.22 3.65
CA MET A 64 8.24 8.08 5.10
C MET A 64 9.60 7.82 5.78
N THR A 65 9.79 8.40 6.97
CA THR A 65 10.87 7.99 7.87
C THR A 65 10.66 6.54 8.34
N ASP A 66 11.68 5.91 8.89
CA ASP A 66 11.56 4.54 9.40
C ASP A 66 10.58 4.46 10.58
N GLU A 67 10.49 5.51 11.40
CA GLU A 67 9.52 5.65 12.48
C GLU A 67 8.10 5.72 11.93
N MET A 68 7.83 6.58 10.95
CA MET A 68 6.51 6.70 10.34
C MET A 68 6.12 5.43 9.59
N ARG A 69 7.08 4.75 8.96
CA ARG A 69 6.85 3.44 8.34
C ARG A 69 6.43 2.39 9.35
N LYS A 70 7.05 2.34 10.54
CA LYS A 70 6.65 1.42 11.61
C LYS A 70 5.23 1.70 12.09
N VAL A 71 4.89 2.97 12.34
CA VAL A 71 3.52 3.36 12.72
C VAL A 71 2.50 2.93 11.67
N ASN A 72 2.81 3.14 10.39
CA ASN A 72 1.96 2.71 9.27
C ASN A 72 1.70 1.20 9.30
N ILE A 73 2.76 0.39 9.42
CA ILE A 73 2.66 -1.08 9.42
C ILE A 73 1.94 -1.60 10.67
N THR A 74 2.15 -0.98 11.84
CA THR A 74 1.52 -1.43 13.09
C THR A 74 0.04 -1.06 13.18
N SER A 75 -0.40 -0.05 12.45
CA SER A 75 -1.81 0.39 12.46
C SER A 75 -2.64 -0.25 11.34
N TRP A 76 -2.01 -1.02 10.46
CA TRP A 76 -2.67 -1.87 9.46
C TRP A 76 -3.19 -3.15 10.09
#